data_AF-A0A8T4I2H8-F1
#
_entry.id   AF-A0A8T4I2H8-F1
#
_cell.length_a   1.000
_cell.length_b   1.000
_cell.length_c   1.000
_cell.angle_alpha   90.00
_cell.angle_beta   90.00
_cell.angle_gamma   90.00
#
_symmetry.space_group_name_H-M   'P 1'
#
loop_
_entity.id
_entity.type
_entity.pdbx_description
1 polymer ?
#
loop_
_entity_poly.entity_id
_entity_poly.type
_entity_poly.pdbx_seq_one_letter_code
_entity_poly.pdbx_strand_id
1 'polypeptide(L)'
;MAEGRERAAEAERDHAAPPSGPGQSPVESGKAPAAAVPRAVEDSPLLAEEPFRSFLTDLGPGAVAEMERYGAELAARHHGLADDPLCTFALAVLDGCGPPEGRSGLRADLAARAAGGGARPEAGGGTDDSAEGGEPGYESAAARRAAVWRTLGDLLAREEGAPVDGPPPMFQLSRAMADGRQSPESDRFRLLHALHAAAARS
;
A
#
# COMPACT_ATOMS: atom_id res chain seq x y z
N MET A 1 -4.95 17.55 -91.47
CA MET A 1 -4.98 18.50 -90.34
C MET A 1 -4.30 17.77 -89.18
N ALA A 2 -2.96 17.77 -89.08
CA ALA A 2 -2.12 18.84 -88.52
C ALA A 2 -2.59 19.18 -87.08
N GLU A 3 -1.84 19.12 -85.99
CA GLU A 3 -0.43 18.89 -85.60
C GLU A 3 -0.52 18.44 -84.12
N GLY A 4 0.38 17.63 -83.55
CA GLY A 4 1.68 18.11 -83.07
C GLY A 4 1.83 17.80 -81.58
N ARG A 5 2.72 16.84 -81.26
CA ARG A 5 3.52 16.71 -80.02
C ARG A 5 4.52 15.56 -80.28
N GLU A 6 5.64 15.87 -80.93
CA GLU A 6 6.97 16.01 -80.30
C GLU A 6 7.29 14.82 -79.37
N ARG A 7 7.98 13.80 -79.89
CA ARG A 7 9.45 13.60 -79.94
C ARG A 7 10.10 13.25 -78.59
N ALA A 8 10.40 11.95 -78.48
CA ALA A 8 11.66 11.31 -78.09
C ALA A 8 12.71 12.05 -77.23
N ALA A 9 13.14 11.39 -76.14
CA ALA A 9 14.52 11.15 -75.69
C ALA A 9 14.45 10.36 -74.37
N GLU A 10 14.99 9.13 -74.28
CA GLU A 10 16.26 8.80 -73.58
C GLU A 10 16.22 9.10 -72.06
N ALA A 11 16.70 8.29 -71.12
CA ALA A 11 17.42 7.03 -71.10
C ALA A 11 17.27 6.41 -69.69
N GLU A 12 17.23 5.09 -69.66
CA GLU A 12 17.81 4.18 -68.66
C GLU A 12 18.43 4.80 -67.40
N ARG A 13 17.85 4.48 -66.22
CA ARG A 13 18.62 4.12 -65.02
C ARG A 13 17.88 3.07 -64.19
N ASP A 14 18.42 1.87 -64.31
CA ASP A 14 18.33 0.77 -63.36
C ASP A 14 18.64 1.26 -61.93
N HIS A 15 17.68 1.14 -61.01
CA HIS A 15 17.98 1.00 -59.58
C HIS A 15 16.80 0.36 -58.83
N ALA A 16 16.94 -0.95 -58.66
CA ALA A 16 16.61 -1.71 -57.46
C ALA A 16 15.71 -1.01 -56.42
N ALA A 17 14.52 -1.58 -56.23
CA ALA A 17 13.69 -1.33 -55.05
C ALA A 17 14.50 -1.60 -53.76
N PRO A 18 14.54 -0.66 -52.80
CA PRO A 18 15.10 -0.97 -51.49
C PRO A 18 14.16 -1.91 -50.73
N PRO A 19 14.73 -2.86 -49.96
CA PRO A 19 13.99 -3.93 -49.29
C PRO A 19 13.05 -3.39 -48.21
N SER A 20 11.93 -4.10 -48.04
CA SER A 20 11.06 -4.02 -46.89
C SER A 20 11.87 -3.99 -45.60
N GLY A 21 11.95 -2.82 -44.97
CA GLY A 21 12.45 -2.70 -43.61
C GLY A 21 11.59 -3.54 -42.66
N PRO A 22 12.15 -4.04 -41.56
CA PRO A 22 11.37 -4.79 -40.59
C PRO A 22 10.25 -3.87 -40.10
N GLY A 23 9.01 -4.30 -40.34
CA GLY A 23 7.83 -3.63 -39.84
C GLY A 23 8.04 -3.35 -38.36
N GLN A 24 7.90 -2.08 -38.00
CA GLN A 24 7.67 -1.73 -36.61
C GLN A 24 6.35 -2.40 -36.26
N SER A 25 6.43 -3.60 -35.69
CA SER A 25 5.33 -4.20 -34.96
C SER A 25 4.85 -3.12 -33.99
N PRO A 26 3.54 -2.89 -33.89
CA PRO A 26 3.02 -2.14 -32.76
C PRO A 26 3.58 -2.86 -31.54
N VAL A 27 4.37 -2.15 -30.73
CA VAL A 27 4.58 -2.56 -29.35
C VAL A 27 3.19 -2.55 -28.75
N GLU A 28 2.54 -3.72 -28.81
CA GLU A 28 1.52 -4.11 -27.86
C GLU A 28 2.09 -3.64 -26.53
N SER A 29 1.40 -2.70 -25.89
CA SER A 29 1.83 -2.13 -24.62
C SER A 29 1.88 -3.28 -23.64
N GLY A 30 3.04 -3.93 -23.60
CA GLY A 30 3.32 -5.10 -22.82
C GLY A 30 3.10 -4.66 -21.39
N LYS A 31 2.02 -5.18 -20.81
CA LYS A 31 1.74 -5.12 -19.38
C LYS A 31 3.09 -5.22 -18.67
N ALA A 32 3.44 -4.19 -17.89
CA ALA A 32 4.67 -4.19 -17.11
C ALA A 32 4.81 -5.56 -16.43
N PRO A 33 6.03 -6.15 -16.39
CA PRO A 33 6.20 -7.47 -15.80
C PRO A 33 5.55 -7.45 -14.42
N ALA A 34 4.55 -8.33 -14.23
CA ALA A 34 3.87 -8.47 -12.95
C ALA A 34 4.95 -8.59 -11.87
N ALA A 35 4.87 -7.75 -10.83
CA ALA A 35 5.91 -7.69 -9.82
C ALA A 35 6.16 -9.12 -9.30
N ALA A 36 7.42 -9.58 -9.32
CA ALA A 36 7.70 -10.95 -8.89
C ALA A 36 7.41 -11.09 -7.39
N VAL A 37 6.56 -12.05 -7.03
CA VAL A 37 6.27 -12.41 -5.64
C VAL A 37 7.57 -12.86 -4.96
N PRO A 38 7.90 -12.37 -3.76
CA PRO A 38 9.11 -12.81 -3.07
C PRO A 38 9.06 -14.31 -2.74
N ARG A 39 10.16 -15.05 -3.02
CA ARG A 39 10.27 -16.50 -2.72
C ARG A 39 9.93 -16.87 -1.28
N ALA A 40 10.16 -15.98 -0.32
CA ALA A 40 9.88 -16.20 1.09
C ALA A 40 8.38 -16.42 1.41
N VAL A 41 7.48 -16.08 0.47
CA VAL A 41 6.03 -16.19 0.65
C VAL A 41 5.32 -16.99 -0.44
N GLU A 42 6.06 -17.46 -1.45
CA GLU A 42 5.53 -18.12 -2.66
C GLU A 42 4.71 -19.38 -2.37
N ASP A 43 5.04 -20.10 -1.30
CA ASP A 43 4.34 -21.34 -0.89
C ASP A 43 3.30 -21.12 0.22
N SER A 44 2.99 -19.87 0.57
CA SER A 44 2.05 -19.60 1.66
C SER A 44 0.62 -19.99 1.26
N PRO A 45 -0.08 -20.84 2.04
CA PRO A 45 -1.48 -21.19 1.73
C PRO A 45 -2.41 -19.98 1.78
N LEU A 46 -2.03 -18.92 2.51
CA LEU A 46 -2.78 -17.67 2.59
C LEU A 46 -2.86 -16.94 1.23
N LEU A 47 -1.98 -17.23 0.28
CA LEU A 47 -2.03 -16.66 -1.08
C LEU A 47 -3.33 -17.06 -1.84
N ALA A 48 -3.96 -18.16 -1.45
CA ALA A 48 -5.24 -18.59 -2.03
C ALA A 48 -6.47 -17.91 -1.39
N GLU A 49 -6.28 -17.21 -0.26
CA GLU A 49 -7.35 -16.51 0.47
C GLU A 49 -7.51 -15.06 -0.01
N GLU A 50 -8.71 -14.49 0.15
CA GLU A 50 -8.89 -13.04 0.03
C GLU A 50 -8.33 -12.32 1.27
N PRO A 51 -7.77 -11.10 1.13
CA PRO A 51 -7.61 -10.34 -0.13
C PRO A 51 -6.33 -10.67 -0.94
N PHE A 52 -5.49 -11.59 -0.46
CA PHE A 52 -4.19 -11.90 -1.09
C PHE A 52 -4.32 -12.38 -2.52
N ARG A 53 -5.31 -13.23 -2.82
CA ARG A 53 -5.58 -13.70 -4.18
C ARG A 53 -5.85 -12.55 -5.15
N SER A 54 -6.61 -11.54 -4.72
CA SER A 54 -6.88 -10.34 -5.52
C SER A 54 -5.62 -9.52 -5.74
N PHE A 55 -4.82 -9.29 -4.70
CA PHE A 55 -3.54 -8.59 -4.80
C PHE A 55 -2.54 -9.26 -5.76
N LEU A 56 -2.52 -10.59 -5.83
CA LEU A 56 -1.66 -11.32 -6.76
C LEU A 56 -2.11 -11.19 -8.22
N THR A 57 -3.42 -11.07 -8.44
CA THR A 57 -3.99 -10.99 -9.79
C THR A 57 -3.59 -9.68 -10.48
N ASP A 58 -3.47 -8.59 -9.70
CA ASP A 58 -3.05 -7.27 -10.18
C ASP A 58 -1.99 -6.64 -9.28
N LEU A 59 -0.85 -7.33 -9.16
CA LEU A 59 0.25 -6.86 -8.31
C LEU A 59 1.00 -5.70 -8.96
N GLY A 60 0.71 -4.48 -8.49
CA GLY A 60 1.36 -3.24 -8.92
C GLY A 60 1.00 -2.04 -8.06
N PRO A 61 1.42 -0.82 -8.44
CA PRO A 61 1.25 0.39 -7.63
C PRO A 61 -0.21 0.72 -7.30
N GLY A 62 -1.15 0.31 -8.17
CA GLY A 62 -2.59 0.49 -7.94
C GLY A 62 -3.11 -0.24 -6.70
N ALA A 63 -2.47 -1.33 -6.28
CA ALA A 63 -2.87 -2.11 -5.11
C ALA A 63 -2.29 -1.58 -3.78
N VAL A 64 -1.33 -0.64 -3.83
CA VAL A 64 -0.59 -0.18 -2.64
C VAL A 64 -1.52 0.42 -1.59
N ALA A 65 -2.44 1.30 -1.99
CA ALA A 65 -3.36 1.95 -1.05
C ALA A 65 -4.26 0.93 -0.32
N GLU A 66 -4.79 -0.05 -1.05
CA GLU A 66 -5.61 -1.12 -0.49
C GLU A 66 -4.80 -2.02 0.45
N MET A 67 -3.56 -2.33 0.10
CA MET A 67 -2.65 -3.08 0.98
C MET A 67 -2.32 -2.32 2.26
N GLU A 68 -2.08 -1.00 2.20
CA GLU A 68 -1.85 -0.20 3.41
C GLU A 68 -3.08 -0.16 4.31
N ARG A 69 -4.28 0.00 3.72
CA ARG A 69 -5.56 -0.03 4.44
C ARG A 69 -5.79 -1.41 5.09
N TYR A 70 -5.57 -2.50 4.37
CA TYR A 70 -5.69 -3.85 4.93
C TYR A 70 -4.63 -4.10 6.01
N GLY A 71 -3.42 -3.56 5.86
CA GLY A 71 -2.39 -3.61 6.90
C GLY A 71 -2.81 -2.91 8.18
N ALA A 72 -3.48 -1.76 8.08
CA ALA A 72 -4.04 -1.05 9.23
C ALA A 72 -5.16 -1.85 9.91
N GLU A 73 -6.03 -2.53 9.14
CA GLU A 73 -7.04 -3.45 9.69
C GLU A 73 -6.42 -4.62 10.46
N LEU A 74 -5.41 -5.28 9.90
CA LEU A 74 -4.70 -6.37 10.56
C LEU A 74 -4.05 -5.89 11.86
N ALA A 75 -3.39 -4.73 11.85
CA ALA A 75 -2.79 -4.15 13.03
C ALA A 75 -3.83 -3.76 14.08
N ALA A 76 -4.97 -3.20 13.67
CA ALA A 76 -6.07 -2.90 14.58
C ALA A 76 -6.58 -4.16 15.29
N ARG A 77 -6.82 -5.25 14.56
CA ARG A 77 -7.24 -6.54 15.13
C ARG A 77 -6.19 -7.11 16.09
N HIS A 78 -4.93 -7.13 15.66
CA HIS A 78 -3.82 -7.64 16.47
C HIS A 78 -3.67 -6.91 17.81
N HIS A 79 -3.98 -5.60 17.83
CA HIS A 79 -3.91 -4.76 19.03
C HIS A 79 -5.26 -4.60 19.76
N GLY A 80 -6.28 -5.38 19.42
CA GLY A 80 -7.59 -5.35 20.07
C GLY A 80 -8.36 -4.04 19.88
N LEU A 81 -8.14 -3.37 18.74
CA LEU A 81 -8.81 -2.13 18.36
C LEU A 81 -10.00 -2.33 17.43
N ALA A 82 -10.25 -3.56 16.97
CA ALA A 82 -11.28 -3.85 15.97
C ALA A 82 -12.70 -3.44 16.42
N ASP A 83 -12.97 -3.53 17.72
CA ASP A 83 -14.25 -3.16 18.34
C ASP A 83 -14.27 -1.71 18.85
N ASP A 84 -13.17 -0.95 18.67
CA ASP A 84 -13.14 0.47 19.03
C ASP A 84 -13.96 1.27 18.00
N PRO A 85 -15.01 2.00 18.40
CA PRO A 85 -15.87 2.71 17.46
C PRO A 85 -15.13 3.70 16.56
N LEU A 86 -14.06 4.32 17.05
CA LEU A 86 -13.24 5.24 16.26
C LEU A 86 -12.45 4.48 15.18
N CYS A 87 -11.93 3.29 15.51
CA CYS A 87 -11.25 2.44 14.55
C CYS A 87 -12.21 1.92 13.48
N THR A 88 -13.36 1.38 13.89
CA THR A 88 -14.40 0.91 12.97
C THR A 88 -14.84 2.03 12.03
N PHE A 89 -15.09 3.22 12.56
CA PHE A 89 -15.51 4.35 11.77
C PHE A 89 -14.41 4.85 10.81
N ALA A 90 -13.15 4.93 11.26
CA ALA A 90 -12.03 5.29 10.40
C ALA A 90 -11.86 4.32 9.22
N LEU A 91 -11.93 3.01 9.46
CA LEU A 91 -11.88 2.00 8.41
C LEU A 91 -13.07 2.11 7.45
N ALA A 92 -14.28 2.35 7.96
CA ALA A 92 -15.45 2.55 7.11
C ALA A 92 -15.34 3.80 6.22
N VAL A 93 -14.74 4.89 6.71
CA VAL A 93 -14.47 6.08 5.90
C VAL A 93 -13.43 5.78 4.81
N LEU A 94 -12.38 5.04 5.13
CA LEU A 94 -11.37 4.59 4.15
C LEU A 94 -11.98 3.66 3.08
N ASP A 95 -13.03 2.92 3.41
CA ASP A 95 -13.78 2.09 2.45
C ASP A 95 -14.82 2.88 1.63
N GLY A 96 -14.87 4.20 1.79
CA GLY A 96 -15.89 5.06 1.17
C GLY A 96 -17.31 4.86 1.74
N CYS A 97 -17.47 4.05 2.78
CA CYS A 97 -18.76 3.69 3.37
C CYS A 97 -19.16 4.55 4.58
N GLY A 98 -18.23 5.35 5.12
CA GLY A 98 -18.47 6.12 6.35
C GLY A 98 -19.41 7.32 6.13
N PRO A 99 -20.42 7.54 7.01
CA PRO A 99 -21.32 8.68 6.92
C PRO A 99 -20.57 10.03 6.95
N PRO A 100 -20.99 11.02 6.14
CA PRO A 100 -20.31 12.32 6.08
C PRO A 100 -20.36 13.08 7.41
N GLU A 101 -21.41 12.88 8.21
CA GLU A 101 -21.66 13.62 9.45
C GLU A 101 -20.58 13.39 10.53
N GLY A 102 -19.91 12.23 10.51
CA GLY A 102 -18.86 11.89 11.48
C GLY A 102 -17.44 12.22 11.03
N ARG A 103 -17.23 12.63 9.77
CA ARG A 103 -15.88 12.83 9.22
C ARG A 103 -15.19 14.06 9.80
N SER A 104 -15.98 15.07 10.17
CA SER A 104 -15.47 16.27 10.83
C SER A 104 -14.86 15.90 12.19
N GLY A 105 -13.57 16.19 12.38
CA GLY A 105 -12.86 15.91 13.62
C GLY A 105 -12.22 14.52 13.72
N LEU A 106 -12.56 13.58 12.82
CA LEU A 106 -12.03 12.20 12.86
C LEU A 106 -10.49 12.15 12.93
N ARG A 107 -9.80 12.95 12.11
CA ARG A 107 -8.34 13.03 12.13
C ARG A 107 -7.79 13.60 13.44
N ALA A 108 -8.49 14.55 14.06
CA ALA A 108 -8.10 15.10 15.35
C ALA A 108 -8.28 14.07 16.47
N ASP A 109 -9.36 13.29 16.43
CA ASP A 109 -9.61 12.21 17.39
C ASP A 109 -8.56 11.10 17.29
N LEU A 110 -8.20 10.71 16.06
CA LEU A 110 -7.11 9.74 15.82
C LEU A 110 -5.77 10.27 16.31
N ALA A 111 -5.47 11.55 16.05
CA ALA A 111 -4.26 12.20 16.56
C ALA A 111 -4.24 12.26 18.09
N ALA A 112 -5.38 12.50 18.74
CA ALA A 112 -5.49 12.47 20.19
C ALA A 112 -5.22 11.06 20.77
N ARG A 113 -5.77 10.01 20.14
CA ARG A 113 -5.48 8.61 20.53
C ARG A 113 -4.02 8.25 20.32
N ALA A 114 -3.41 8.73 19.24
CA ALA A 114 -2.00 8.55 18.97
C ALA A 114 -1.11 9.22 20.04
N ALA A 115 -1.43 10.46 20.43
CA ALA A 115 -0.68 11.19 21.45
C ALA A 115 -0.77 10.52 22.82
N GLY A 116 -1.94 9.96 23.17
CA GLY A 116 -2.16 9.28 24.46
C GLY A 116 -1.29 8.04 24.67
N GLY A 117 -0.83 7.36 23.61
CA GLY A 117 0.08 6.22 23.72
C GLY A 117 1.57 6.58 23.86
N GLY A 118 1.91 7.87 23.67
CA GLY A 118 3.27 8.40 23.80
C GLY A 118 3.57 9.06 25.15
N ALA A 119 2.59 9.16 26.04
CA ALA A 119 2.81 9.65 27.40
C ALA A 119 3.69 8.64 28.15
N ARG A 120 4.99 8.94 28.20
CA ARG A 120 5.92 8.35 29.16
C ARG A 120 5.28 8.49 30.54
N PRO A 121 5.23 7.45 31.39
CA PRO A 121 4.83 7.67 32.77
C PRO A 121 5.88 8.61 33.36
N GLU A 122 5.44 9.84 33.61
CA GLU A 122 6.16 10.77 34.48
C GLU A 122 6.45 10.00 35.76
N ALA A 123 7.73 9.94 36.13
CA ALA A 123 8.19 9.30 37.34
C ALA A 123 7.52 9.99 38.55
N GLY A 124 6.43 9.41 39.04
CA GLY A 124 5.67 9.90 40.18
C GLY A 124 4.95 8.74 40.84
N GLY A 125 5.44 8.34 42.01
CA GLY A 125 5.15 7.07 42.67
C GLY A 125 3.70 6.82 43.11
N GLY A 126 3.39 5.53 43.30
CA GLY A 126 2.18 5.06 43.97
C GLY A 126 1.70 3.69 43.46
N THR A 127 2.26 2.63 44.06
CA THR A 127 1.70 1.28 44.33
C THR A 127 0.51 0.72 43.53
N ASP A 128 0.71 -0.52 43.01
CA ASP A 128 -0.23 -1.56 42.53
C ASP A 128 -1.18 -1.14 41.40
N ASP A 129 -1.20 -1.73 40.21
CA ASP A 129 -1.18 -3.17 39.89
C ASP A 129 -0.81 -3.33 38.39
N SER A 130 -0.01 -4.35 38.08
CA SER A 130 0.21 -4.89 36.72
C SER A 130 0.70 -3.94 35.61
N ALA A 131 1.83 -3.25 35.82
CA ALA A 131 2.64 -2.78 34.70
C ALA A 131 3.52 -3.94 34.20
N GLU A 132 3.12 -4.60 33.11
CA GLU A 132 4.01 -5.51 32.38
C GLU A 132 5.32 -4.77 32.07
N GLY A 133 6.39 -5.21 32.72
CA GLY A 133 7.74 -4.71 32.50
C GLY A 133 8.18 -5.05 31.08
N GLY A 134 8.11 -4.07 30.18
CA GLY A 134 8.78 -4.16 28.91
C GLY A 134 10.30 -4.12 29.11
N GLU A 135 11.02 -5.10 28.58
CA GLU A 135 12.48 -5.07 28.57
C GLU A 135 12.99 -3.78 27.91
N PRO A 136 14.04 -3.14 28.46
CA PRO A 136 14.61 -1.92 27.90
C PRO A 136 15.14 -2.18 26.48
N GLY A 137 14.40 -1.71 25.49
CA GLY A 137 14.71 -1.90 24.06
C GLY A 137 13.49 -2.22 23.19
N TYR A 138 12.38 -2.64 23.79
CA TYR A 138 11.14 -2.93 23.07
C TYR A 138 10.13 -1.79 23.20
N GLU A 139 9.47 -1.44 22.09
CA GLU A 139 8.36 -0.48 22.11
C GLU A 139 7.21 -1.00 22.98
N SER A 140 6.67 -0.11 23.83
CA SER A 140 5.52 -0.43 24.67
C SER A 140 4.28 -0.74 23.82
N ALA A 141 3.36 -1.54 24.36
CA ALA A 141 2.08 -1.81 23.71
C ALA A 141 1.29 -0.51 23.41
N ALA A 142 1.41 0.49 24.27
CA ALA A 142 0.82 1.81 24.06
C ALA A 142 1.42 2.54 22.84
N ALA A 143 2.75 2.51 22.68
CA ALA A 143 3.42 3.11 21.53
C ALA A 143 3.04 2.42 20.20
N ARG A 144 2.86 1.09 20.22
CA ARG A 144 2.43 0.31 19.06
C ARG A 144 0.98 0.62 18.68
N ARG A 145 0.07 0.68 19.66
CA ARG A 145 -1.31 1.16 19.44
C ARG A 145 -1.33 2.58 18.88
N ALA A 146 -0.48 3.47 19.39
CA ALA A 146 -0.33 4.82 18.84
C ALA A 146 0.16 4.85 17.39
N ALA A 147 0.99 3.89 16.96
CA ALA A 147 1.37 3.77 15.55
C ALA A 147 0.19 3.36 14.66
N VAL A 148 -0.71 2.49 15.13
CA VAL A 148 -1.94 2.15 14.40
C VAL A 148 -2.84 3.38 14.24
N TRP A 149 -3.05 4.14 15.31
CA TRP A 149 -3.86 5.36 15.27
C TRP A 149 -3.28 6.43 14.33
N ARG A 150 -1.96 6.64 14.37
CA ARG A 150 -1.27 7.54 13.42
C ARG A 150 -1.46 7.08 11.99
N THR A 151 -1.27 5.79 11.72
CA THR A 151 -1.41 5.24 10.38
C THR A 151 -2.83 5.43 9.82
N LEU A 152 -3.87 5.20 10.63
CA LEU A 152 -5.25 5.48 10.22
C LEU A 152 -5.45 6.97 9.89
N GLY A 153 -4.89 7.88 10.70
CA GLY A 153 -4.92 9.31 10.44
C GLY A 153 -4.19 9.71 9.15
N ASP A 154 -3.04 9.11 8.88
CA ASP A 154 -2.20 9.34 7.69
C ASP A 154 -2.84 8.79 6.40
N LEU A 155 -3.58 7.69 6.50
CA LEU A 155 -4.37 7.15 5.38
C LEU A 155 -5.54 8.09 5.05
N LEU A 156 -6.30 8.52 6.05
CA LEU A 156 -7.39 9.48 5.85
C LEU A 156 -6.90 10.82 5.30
N ALA A 157 -5.76 11.29 5.78
CA ALA A 157 -5.13 12.51 5.29
C ALA A 157 -4.83 12.44 3.78
N ARG A 158 -4.32 11.31 3.30
CA ARG A 158 -4.01 11.11 1.88
C ARG A 158 -5.27 11.03 1.02
N GLU A 159 -6.33 10.36 1.48
CA GLU A 159 -7.62 10.33 0.79
C GLU A 159 -8.23 11.74 0.63
N GLU A 160 -8.00 12.62 1.61
CA GLU A 160 -8.43 14.03 1.57
C GLU A 160 -7.51 14.95 0.74
N GLY A 161 -6.42 14.42 0.18
CA GLY A 161 -5.39 15.21 -0.51
C GLY A 161 -4.57 16.12 0.41
N ALA A 162 -4.59 15.87 1.72
CA ALA A 162 -3.80 16.61 2.69
C ALA A 162 -2.35 16.05 2.75
N PRO A 163 -1.36 16.90 3.08
CA PRO A 163 0.02 16.45 3.24
C PRO A 163 0.16 15.49 4.44
N VAL A 164 1.05 14.52 4.28
CA VAL A 164 1.46 13.57 5.32
C VAL A 164 2.98 13.64 5.42
N ASP A 165 3.48 14.20 6.52
CA ASP A 165 4.91 14.40 6.77
C ASP A 165 5.56 13.21 7.50
N GLY A 166 4.78 12.17 7.82
CA GLY A 166 5.21 10.99 8.56
C GLY A 166 5.92 9.94 7.71
N PRO A 167 6.55 8.94 8.35
CA PRO A 167 7.06 7.76 7.64
C PRO A 167 5.94 7.04 6.88
N PRO A 168 6.27 6.29 5.80
CA PRO A 168 5.27 5.52 5.07
C PRO A 168 4.45 4.59 5.98
N PRO A 169 3.14 4.44 5.75
CA PRO A 169 2.24 3.63 6.57
C PRO A 169 2.74 2.22 6.82
N MET A 170 3.19 1.54 5.77
CA MET A 170 3.63 0.15 5.88
C MET A 170 4.88 0.01 6.79
N PHE A 171 5.71 1.06 6.88
CA PHE A 171 6.81 1.12 7.84
C PHE A 171 6.33 1.35 9.28
N GLN A 172 5.32 2.19 9.49
CA GLN A 172 4.75 2.38 10.82
C GLN A 172 4.06 1.10 11.33
N LEU A 173 3.31 0.43 10.44
CA LEU A 173 2.61 -0.81 10.75
C LEU A 173 3.57 -1.96 11.02
N SER A 174 4.70 -2.07 10.30
CA SER A 174 5.67 -3.13 10.58
C SER A 174 6.28 -3.01 11.97
N ARG A 175 6.52 -1.79 12.47
CA ARG A 175 6.90 -1.54 13.87
C ARG A 175 5.78 -1.91 14.84
N ALA A 176 4.54 -1.52 14.53
CA ALA A 176 3.39 -1.87 15.37
C ALA A 176 3.22 -3.39 15.52
N MET A 177 3.50 -4.16 14.47
CA MET A 177 3.35 -5.62 14.42
C MET A 177 4.58 -6.40 14.93
N ALA A 178 5.71 -5.73 15.17
CA ALA A 178 6.96 -6.37 15.61
C ALA A 178 7.02 -6.57 17.13
N ASP A 179 6.00 -7.18 17.73
CA ASP A 179 5.88 -7.37 19.18
C ASP A 179 6.22 -8.80 19.65
N GLY A 180 6.59 -9.68 18.73
CA GLY A 180 6.96 -11.07 19.00
C GLY A 180 5.78 -11.99 19.24
N ARG A 181 4.53 -11.50 19.25
CA ARG A 181 3.34 -12.32 19.40
C ARG A 181 2.95 -12.90 18.05
N GLN A 182 2.87 -14.22 17.99
CA GLN A 182 2.32 -14.89 16.82
C GLN A 182 0.79 -14.91 16.91
N SER A 183 0.16 -14.32 15.90
CA SER A 183 -1.29 -14.37 15.68
C SER A 183 -1.62 -14.53 14.20
N PRO A 184 -2.84 -14.97 13.84
CA PRO A 184 -3.29 -15.03 12.45
C PRO A 184 -3.12 -13.69 11.70
N GLU A 185 -3.32 -12.57 12.40
CA GLU A 185 -3.12 -11.21 11.87
C GLU A 185 -1.64 -10.93 11.59
N SER A 186 -0.73 -11.35 12.48
CA SER A 186 0.70 -11.18 12.29
C SER A 186 1.24 -11.99 11.11
N ASP A 187 0.69 -13.19 10.89
CA ASP A 187 1.07 -14.06 9.76
C ASP A 187 0.60 -13.47 8.44
N ARG A 188 -0.66 -13.01 8.40
CA ARG A 188 -1.23 -12.27 7.27
C ARG A 188 -0.47 -10.96 6.99
N PHE A 189 -0.07 -10.23 8.02
CA PHE A 189 0.67 -8.99 7.86
C PHE A 189 2.07 -9.23 7.26
N ARG A 190 2.78 -10.28 7.68
CA ARG A 190 4.08 -10.63 7.09
C ARG A 190 3.96 -10.93 5.59
N LEU A 191 2.92 -11.64 5.19
CA LEU A 191 2.61 -11.87 3.78
C LEU A 191 2.32 -10.57 3.04
N LEU A 192 1.41 -9.75 3.58
CA LEU A 192 1.03 -8.46 3.01
C LEU A 192 2.23 -7.53 2.82
N HIS A 193 3.11 -7.44 3.82
CA HIS A 193 4.30 -6.60 3.79
C HIS A 193 5.24 -7.01 2.65
N ALA A 194 5.39 -8.32 2.39
CA ALA A 194 6.17 -8.82 1.28
C ALA A 194 5.55 -8.47 -0.08
N LEU A 195 4.23 -8.60 -0.22
CA LEU A 195 3.50 -8.23 -1.44
C LEU A 195 3.54 -6.72 -1.69
N HIS A 196 3.32 -5.91 -0.66
CA HIS A 196 3.42 -4.45 -0.73
C HIS A 196 4.81 -4.02 -1.19
N ALA A 197 5.87 -4.62 -0.63
CA ALA A 197 7.23 -4.31 -1.06
C ALA A 197 7.47 -4.67 -2.54
N ALA A 198 6.85 -5.74 -3.05
CA ALA A 198 6.91 -6.09 -4.47
C ALA A 198 6.13 -5.08 -5.34
N ALA A 199 4.89 -4.76 -4.96
CA ALA A 199 4.02 -3.80 -5.64
C ALA A 199 4.61 -2.39 -5.71
N ALA A 200 5.31 -1.94 -4.66
CA ALA A 200 5.92 -0.62 -4.61
C ALA A 200 7.18 -0.47 -5.48
N ARG A 201 7.73 -1.58 -6.02
CA ARG A 201 8.95 -1.57 -6.86
C ARG A 201 8.68 -1.76 -8.36
N SER A 202 7.45 -2.09 -8.74
CA SER A 202 7.01 -2.28 -10.13
C SER A 202 6.54 -0.97 -10.75
#